data_AF-A0A2D7Z886-F1
#
_entry.id   AF-A0A2D7Z886-F1
#
_cell.length_a   1.000
_cell.length_b   1.000
_cell.length_c   1.000
_cell.angle_alpha   90.00
_cell.angle_beta   90.00
_cell.angle_gamma   90.00
#
_symmetry.space_group_name_H-M   'P 1'
#
loop_
_entity.id
_entity.type
_entity.pdbx_description
1 polymer ?
#
loop_
_entity_poly.entity_id
_entity_poly.type
_entity_poly.pdbx_seq_one_letter_code
_entity_poly.pdbx_strand_id
1 'polypeptide(L)'
;MRLNTAQRLALNIDSHIVIDAGAGTGKTSTIVHRVIEHYLTEDQRATRILPAPERPARLPGGMITAPSSERIDLREWGGLLPGEVVLLTFTNRAADEMRDRLRSDIAGLKPGPTGSDVTGRSDPRIRDAGFGEQLLTLIEDAPIGTIDSFLNRLVSPYRGHLGDALSRENVSDAGRALLVESALNTLWRLPSSMSKIGEAVDAGLPSHMASDILEARDRIASHYSGRWTAAKVLRNLVDKSVFIEEASRNLMQNGRFSAELLHQMIISSIEPTDIRQHAELIQSIIGSFCNLVKDNSAVLALDGWPAESRMACIDELSASLPDDPWEQLVWLGHTLECTLNRGGYLKTTLSFLPYNNLPSDDWISGIGKISSIKDRTSKEHVKSEFKAVSDNLKAAWSSDTGQLVLHFTKLAMFLDSTRPPASPDSWRPTVTPLPNPLPERIDTKPQDYGFNLDAEVSNLEDLYLVHHGFKGILQKLKERDEVHDFDDIQRLAGDLLLANCPSACRSFYPESMQDLLDSISNSPWTDDHIHMTFDELKRLEANPNLAGEAASDLGAIRNDLQYRFELLKSIRRRYRAFIIDEAQDNSPLQWRLLARLW
;
A
#
# COMPACT_ATOMS: atom_id res chain seq x y z
N MET A 1 -14.36 -39.48 -3.64
CA MET A 1 -13.90 -38.87 -4.92
C MET A 1 -12.38 -39.02 -5.02
N ARG A 2 -11.83 -39.42 -6.16
CA ARG A 2 -10.38 -39.61 -6.30
C ARG A 2 -9.71 -38.27 -6.59
N LEU A 3 -8.87 -37.79 -5.68
CA LEU A 3 -8.12 -36.53 -5.83
C LEU A 3 -7.17 -36.61 -7.03
N ASN A 4 -7.08 -35.51 -7.79
CA ASN A 4 -6.10 -35.37 -8.86
C ASN A 4 -4.68 -35.13 -8.29
N THR A 5 -3.66 -35.13 -9.15
CA THR A 5 -2.25 -34.99 -8.71
C THR A 5 -2.00 -33.68 -7.96
N ALA A 6 -2.47 -32.55 -8.48
CA ALA A 6 -2.30 -31.23 -7.85
C ALA A 6 -2.99 -31.17 -6.47
N GLN A 7 -4.22 -31.69 -6.37
CA GLN A 7 -4.96 -31.77 -5.12
C GLN A 7 -4.25 -32.65 -4.08
N ARG A 8 -3.60 -33.75 -4.50
CA ARG A 8 -2.80 -34.58 -3.57
C ARG A 8 -1.54 -33.85 -3.09
N LEU A 9 -0.85 -33.14 -3.98
CA LEU A 9 0.30 -32.32 -3.59
C LEU A 9 -0.12 -31.20 -2.62
N ALA A 10 -1.30 -30.62 -2.80
CA ALA A 10 -1.87 -29.64 -1.90
C ALA A 10 -2.23 -30.18 -0.50
N LEU A 11 -2.27 -31.51 -0.30
CA LEU A 11 -2.44 -32.11 1.04
C LEU A 11 -1.11 -32.27 1.80
N ASN A 12 0.02 -31.91 1.19
CA ASN A 12 1.30 -31.96 1.89
C ASN A 12 1.35 -30.90 3.01
N ILE A 13 1.31 -31.37 4.25
CA ILE A 13 1.36 -30.56 5.47
C ILE A 13 2.79 -30.35 6.01
N ASP A 14 3.81 -30.91 5.34
CA ASP A 14 5.23 -30.78 5.71
C ASP A 14 5.93 -29.58 5.04
N SER A 15 5.19 -28.73 4.32
CA SER A 15 5.73 -27.54 3.66
C SER A 15 4.73 -26.39 3.60
N HIS A 16 5.25 -25.17 3.49
CA HIS A 16 4.45 -24.01 3.07
C HIS A 16 4.16 -24.13 1.58
N ILE A 17 2.89 -24.00 1.19
CA ILE A 17 2.45 -24.22 -0.18
C ILE A 17 1.56 -23.06 -0.62
N VAL A 18 1.88 -22.50 -1.78
CA VAL A 18 0.99 -21.59 -2.51
C VAL A 18 0.27 -22.41 -3.58
N ILE A 19 -1.05 -22.29 -3.63
CA ILE A 19 -1.89 -23.03 -4.59
C ILE A 19 -2.56 -22.00 -5.50
N ASP A 20 -2.16 -21.99 -6.76
CA ASP A 20 -2.92 -21.31 -7.81
C ASP A 20 -4.00 -22.26 -8.34
N ALA A 21 -5.26 -21.83 -8.26
CA ALA A 21 -6.41 -22.65 -8.57
C ALA A 21 -7.49 -21.85 -9.31
N GLY A 22 -7.75 -22.23 -10.57
CA GLY A 22 -8.85 -21.67 -11.36
C GLY A 22 -10.24 -22.07 -10.83
N ALA A 23 -11.27 -21.40 -11.35
CA ALA A 23 -12.65 -21.67 -10.99
C ALA A 23 -13.05 -23.14 -11.25
N GLY A 24 -13.78 -23.75 -10.31
CA GLY A 24 -14.29 -25.12 -10.45
C GLY A 24 -13.26 -26.24 -10.26
N THR A 25 -12.00 -25.95 -9.92
CA THR A 25 -10.93 -26.96 -9.76
C THR A 25 -11.01 -27.74 -8.45
N GLY A 26 -11.96 -27.42 -7.56
CA GLY A 26 -12.11 -28.06 -6.25
C GLY A 26 -11.20 -27.50 -5.16
N LYS A 27 -10.79 -26.22 -5.27
CA LYS A 27 -10.01 -25.48 -4.25
C LYS A 27 -10.58 -25.68 -2.84
N THR A 28 -11.85 -25.37 -2.66
CA THR A 28 -12.57 -25.45 -1.38
C THR A 28 -12.50 -26.85 -0.75
N SER A 29 -12.76 -27.91 -1.52
CA SER A 29 -12.66 -29.30 -1.03
C SER A 29 -11.23 -29.68 -0.67
N THR A 30 -10.25 -29.18 -1.42
CA THR A 30 -8.83 -29.44 -1.16
C THR A 30 -8.39 -28.77 0.14
N ILE A 31 -8.84 -27.55 0.41
CA ILE A 31 -8.59 -26.85 1.68
C ILE A 31 -9.19 -27.62 2.86
N VAL A 32 -10.45 -28.03 2.76
CA VAL A 32 -11.14 -28.83 3.81
C VAL A 32 -10.37 -30.11 4.10
N HIS A 33 -9.99 -30.86 3.07
CA HIS A 33 -9.20 -32.08 3.24
C HIS A 33 -7.84 -31.80 3.88
N ARG A 34 -7.14 -30.71 3.49
CA ARG A 34 -5.86 -30.33 4.08
C ARG A 34 -5.97 -30.00 5.57
N VAL A 35 -7.05 -29.30 5.98
CA VAL A 35 -7.35 -29.06 7.40
C VAL A 35 -7.53 -30.38 8.15
N ILE A 36 -8.27 -31.34 7.58
CA ILE A 36 -8.45 -32.65 8.19
C ILE A 36 -7.12 -33.42 8.29
N GLU A 37 -6.24 -33.32 7.28
CA GLU A 37 -4.91 -33.93 7.36
C GLU A 37 -4.06 -33.34 8.50
N HIS A 38 -4.18 -32.04 8.80
CA HIS A 38 -3.58 -31.43 9.99
C HIS A 38 -4.16 -31.99 11.30
N TYR A 39 -5.45 -32.31 11.35
CA TYR A 39 -6.07 -32.90 12.54
C TYR A 39 -5.65 -34.35 12.75
N LEU A 40 -5.59 -35.15 11.68
CA LEU A 40 -5.38 -36.60 11.75
C LEU A 40 -3.90 -37.02 11.81
N THR A 41 -2.98 -36.20 11.30
CA THR A 41 -1.56 -36.59 11.21
C THR A 41 -0.78 -36.18 12.45
N GLU A 42 -0.27 -37.17 13.20
CA GLU A 42 0.55 -36.90 14.40
C GLU A 42 1.94 -36.35 14.02
N ASP A 43 2.58 -36.92 13.00
CA ASP A 43 3.90 -36.53 12.56
C ASP A 43 3.83 -35.57 11.36
N GLN A 44 3.93 -34.28 11.63
CA GLN A 44 3.85 -33.19 10.64
C GLN A 44 4.80 -32.06 11.02
N ARG A 45 5.18 -31.21 10.06
CA ARG A 45 6.10 -30.08 10.29
C ARG A 45 5.72 -29.24 11.52
N ALA A 46 4.45 -28.90 11.69
CA ALA A 46 3.97 -28.12 12.83
C ALA A 46 4.21 -28.82 14.18
N THR A 47 4.06 -30.15 14.24
CA THR A 47 4.27 -30.94 15.47
C THR A 47 5.75 -31.17 15.78
N ARG A 48 6.60 -31.17 14.76
CA ARG A 48 8.07 -31.29 14.90
C ARG A 48 8.74 -29.99 15.35
N ILE A 49 8.28 -28.84 14.83
CA ILE A 49 8.97 -27.55 15.01
C ILE A 49 8.37 -26.74 16.18
N LEU A 50 7.06 -26.74 16.33
CA LEU A 50 6.37 -25.89 17.30
C LEU A 50 6.02 -26.68 18.56
N PRO A 51 6.21 -26.12 19.77
CA PRO A 51 5.78 -26.77 21.00
C PRO A 51 4.25 -26.91 21.04
N ALA A 52 3.76 -27.94 21.74
CA ALA A 52 2.33 -28.12 21.95
C ALA A 52 1.79 -27.05 22.91
N PRO A 53 0.66 -26.38 22.60
CA PRO A 53 0.01 -25.45 23.51
C PRO A 53 -0.67 -26.19 24.66
N GLU A 54 -1.17 -25.43 25.63
CA GLU A 54 -2.06 -25.99 26.65
C GLU A 54 -3.36 -26.47 26.02
N ARG A 55 -3.69 -27.75 26.24
CA ARG A 55 -4.87 -28.40 25.68
C ARG A 55 -5.86 -28.78 26.79
N PRO A 56 -7.17 -28.74 26.51
CA PRO A 56 -8.16 -29.26 27.43
C PRO A 56 -7.95 -30.76 27.64
N ALA A 57 -8.17 -31.27 28.85
CA ALA A 57 -7.99 -32.70 29.15
C ALA A 57 -9.09 -33.57 28.49
N ARG A 58 -10.30 -33.51 29.06
CA ARG A 58 -11.47 -34.24 28.56
C ARG A 58 -12.66 -33.29 28.51
N LEU A 59 -13.35 -33.28 27.38
CA LEU A 59 -14.58 -32.50 27.21
C LEU A 59 -15.69 -33.11 28.08
N PRO A 60 -16.46 -32.29 28.83
CA PRO A 60 -17.50 -32.77 29.73
C PRO A 60 -18.61 -33.52 28.97
N GLY A 61 -19.15 -34.58 29.56
CA GLY A 61 -20.09 -35.50 28.90
C GLY A 61 -21.42 -34.92 28.45
N GLY A 62 -21.78 -33.70 28.86
CA GLY A 62 -22.97 -33.02 28.35
C GLY A 62 -22.88 -32.58 26.88
N MET A 63 -21.68 -32.54 26.29
CA MET A 63 -21.43 -32.06 24.92
C MET A 63 -21.17 -33.16 23.89
N ILE A 64 -20.95 -34.41 24.34
CA ILE A 64 -20.53 -35.54 23.49
C ILE A 64 -21.39 -36.76 23.84
N THR A 65 -21.98 -37.39 22.83
CA THR A 65 -22.86 -38.55 22.99
C THR A 65 -22.07 -39.85 23.22
N ALA A 66 -20.89 -39.96 22.61
CA ALA A 66 -20.00 -41.12 22.76
C ALA A 66 -19.63 -41.39 24.24
N PRO A 67 -19.57 -42.66 24.67
CA PRO A 67 -19.20 -43.01 26.05
C PRO A 67 -17.76 -42.63 26.38
N SER A 68 -17.45 -42.43 27.66
CA SER A 68 -16.10 -42.02 28.11
C SER A 68 -14.96 -42.97 27.71
N SER A 69 -15.28 -44.24 27.43
CA SER A 69 -14.33 -45.25 26.94
C SER A 69 -13.92 -45.06 25.48
N GLU A 70 -14.71 -44.32 24.70
CA GLU A 70 -14.48 -44.04 23.26
C GLU A 70 -14.00 -42.59 23.05
N ARG A 71 -13.51 -41.94 24.11
CA ARG A 71 -12.99 -40.57 24.08
C ARG A 71 -11.51 -40.57 24.39
N ILE A 72 -10.76 -39.81 23.59
CA ILE A 72 -9.33 -39.60 23.83
C ILE A 72 -9.07 -38.40 24.73
N ASP A 73 -7.98 -38.46 25.51
CA ASP A 73 -7.45 -37.29 26.19
C ASP A 73 -6.78 -36.38 25.15
N LEU A 74 -7.31 -35.17 24.99
CA LEU A 74 -6.86 -34.28 23.91
C LEU A 74 -5.43 -33.77 24.16
N ARG A 75 -4.93 -33.86 25.40
CA ARG A 75 -3.52 -33.56 25.73
C ARG A 75 -2.56 -34.59 25.17
N GLU A 76 -3.03 -35.82 24.96
CA GLU A 76 -2.24 -36.94 24.44
C GLU A 76 -2.38 -37.10 22.91
N TRP A 77 -3.28 -36.35 22.27
CA TRP A 77 -3.45 -36.41 20.82
C TRP A 77 -2.20 -35.91 20.08
N GLY A 78 -1.66 -36.68 19.14
CA GLY A 78 -0.43 -36.28 18.43
C GLY A 78 -0.65 -35.21 17.35
N GLY A 79 -1.84 -35.18 16.72
CA GLY A 79 -2.17 -34.22 15.67
C GLY A 79 -2.56 -32.83 16.20
N LEU A 80 -2.93 -31.93 15.29
CA LEU A 80 -3.44 -30.61 15.67
C LEU A 80 -4.91 -30.68 16.10
N LEU A 81 -5.31 -29.81 17.04
CA LEU A 81 -6.72 -29.63 17.39
C LEU A 81 -7.36 -28.51 16.54
N PRO A 82 -8.69 -28.46 16.40
CA PRO A 82 -9.35 -27.40 15.62
C PRO A 82 -8.99 -25.97 16.05
N GLY A 83 -8.77 -25.73 17.35
CA GLY A 83 -8.31 -24.43 17.84
C GLY A 83 -6.89 -24.03 17.44
N GLU A 84 -6.07 -24.98 16.94
CA GLU A 84 -4.66 -24.79 16.56
C GLU A 84 -4.48 -24.53 15.06
N VAL A 85 -5.53 -24.73 14.25
CA VAL A 85 -5.52 -24.53 12.79
C VAL A 85 -6.38 -23.32 12.44
N VAL A 86 -5.75 -22.29 11.90
CA VAL A 86 -6.40 -21.04 11.48
C VAL A 86 -6.79 -21.14 10.01
N LEU A 87 -8.08 -20.95 9.73
CA LEU A 87 -8.64 -20.97 8.38
C LEU A 87 -9.30 -19.63 8.08
N LEU A 88 -8.68 -18.85 7.19
CA LEU A 88 -9.10 -17.49 6.86
C LEU A 88 -9.68 -17.44 5.45
N THR A 89 -10.78 -16.71 5.28
CA THR A 89 -11.45 -16.49 3.98
C THR A 89 -11.78 -15.01 3.80
N PHE A 90 -12.02 -14.57 2.56
CA PHE A 90 -12.37 -13.18 2.29
C PHE A 90 -13.74 -12.74 2.86
N THR A 91 -14.74 -13.63 2.90
CA THR A 91 -16.10 -13.28 3.37
C THR A 91 -16.60 -14.20 4.48
N ASN A 92 -17.48 -13.69 5.34
CA ASN A 92 -18.14 -14.50 6.37
C ASN A 92 -18.93 -15.67 5.78
N ARG A 93 -19.57 -15.46 4.62
CA ARG A 93 -20.31 -16.52 3.93
C ARG A 93 -19.39 -17.65 3.47
N ALA A 94 -18.20 -17.33 2.96
CA ALA A 94 -17.22 -18.34 2.58
C ALA A 94 -16.70 -19.10 3.82
N ALA A 95 -16.47 -18.41 4.94
CA ALA A 95 -16.09 -19.03 6.20
C ALA A 95 -17.17 -19.99 6.72
N ASP A 96 -18.44 -19.59 6.68
CA ASP A 96 -19.56 -20.42 7.11
C ASP A 96 -19.70 -21.67 6.23
N GLU A 97 -19.57 -21.51 4.91
CA GLU A 97 -19.56 -22.63 3.96
C GLU A 97 -18.39 -23.59 4.24
N MET A 98 -17.18 -23.07 4.52
CA MET A 98 -16.03 -23.89 4.90
C MET A 98 -16.26 -24.64 6.21
N ARG A 99 -16.88 -23.98 7.20
CA ARG A 99 -17.22 -24.60 8.49
C ARG A 99 -18.22 -25.73 8.30
N ASP A 100 -19.26 -25.53 7.50
CA ASP A 100 -20.27 -26.55 7.22
C ASP A 100 -19.69 -27.76 6.49
N ARG A 101 -18.81 -27.53 5.52
CA ARG A 101 -18.09 -28.62 4.82
C ARG A 101 -17.18 -29.40 5.77
N LEU A 102 -16.42 -28.72 6.63
CA LEU A 102 -15.60 -29.36 7.66
C LEU A 102 -16.44 -30.20 8.63
N ARG A 103 -17.57 -29.67 9.12
CA ARG A 103 -18.50 -30.42 9.97
C ARG A 103 -19.00 -31.68 9.28
N SER A 104 -19.44 -31.55 8.01
CA SER A 104 -19.93 -32.68 7.23
C SER A 104 -18.86 -33.76 7.05
N ASP A 105 -17.64 -33.39 6.71
CA ASP A 105 -16.55 -34.34 6.49
C ASP A 105 -16.11 -35.00 7.80
N ILE A 106 -16.05 -34.26 8.91
CA ILE A 106 -15.67 -34.79 10.23
C ILE A 106 -16.74 -35.70 10.81
N ALA A 107 -18.03 -35.38 10.63
CA ALA A 107 -19.13 -36.27 11.02
C ALA A 107 -19.08 -37.62 10.28
N GLY A 108 -18.50 -37.63 9.08
CA GLY A 108 -18.25 -38.84 8.30
C GLY A 108 -17.00 -39.63 8.70
N LEU A 109 -16.16 -39.14 9.61
CA LEU A 109 -14.90 -39.82 9.97
C LEU A 109 -15.16 -41.06 10.86
N LYS A 110 -14.52 -42.18 10.51
CA LYS A 110 -14.65 -43.44 11.24
C LYS A 110 -13.29 -44.12 11.45
N PRO A 111 -13.10 -44.86 12.56
CA PRO A 111 -11.92 -45.70 12.72
C PRO A 111 -11.96 -46.87 11.72
N GLY A 112 -10.81 -47.20 11.12
CA GLY A 112 -10.68 -48.36 10.24
C GLY A 112 -9.70 -48.15 9.08
N PRO A 113 -9.45 -49.18 8.25
CA PRO A 113 -8.56 -49.05 7.09
C PRO A 113 -9.07 -47.98 6.13
N THR A 114 -8.15 -47.30 5.44
CA THR A 114 -8.47 -46.18 4.56
C THR A 114 -9.49 -46.57 3.50
N GLY A 115 -10.67 -45.96 3.56
CA GLY A 115 -11.80 -46.27 2.67
C GLY A 115 -12.85 -45.17 2.70
N SER A 116 -13.71 -45.12 1.68
CA SER A 116 -14.84 -44.18 1.63
C SER A 116 -16.10 -44.90 1.18
N ASP A 117 -17.12 -44.91 2.03
CA ASP A 117 -18.42 -45.54 1.77
C ASP A 117 -19.54 -44.49 1.81
N VAL A 118 -20.77 -44.90 1.52
CA VAL A 118 -21.97 -44.04 1.57
C VAL A 118 -22.17 -43.39 2.94
N THR A 119 -21.62 -44.00 4.00
CA THR A 119 -21.81 -43.57 5.39
C THR A 119 -20.64 -42.80 5.99
N GLY A 120 -19.56 -42.54 5.24
CA GLY A 120 -18.39 -41.82 5.75
C GLY A 120 -17.02 -42.26 5.18
N ARG A 121 -15.95 -41.62 5.65
CA ARG A 121 -14.55 -41.93 5.37
C ARG A 121 -13.92 -42.64 6.57
N SER A 122 -13.40 -43.83 6.36
CA SER A 122 -12.60 -44.55 7.37
C SER A 122 -11.14 -44.13 7.27
N ASP A 123 -10.48 -43.90 8.42
CA ASP A 123 -9.07 -43.53 8.49
C ASP A 123 -8.35 -44.28 9.63
N PRO A 124 -7.21 -44.94 9.36
CA PRO A 124 -6.56 -45.81 10.34
C PRO A 124 -5.89 -45.04 11.48
N ARG A 125 -5.72 -43.72 11.33
CA ARG A 125 -5.16 -42.84 12.37
C ARG A 125 -6.17 -42.58 13.49
N ILE A 126 -7.46 -42.80 13.24
CA ILE A 126 -8.53 -42.64 14.24
C ILE A 126 -8.61 -43.91 15.08
N ARG A 127 -8.35 -43.78 16.38
CA ARG A 127 -8.31 -44.90 17.33
C ARG A 127 -9.69 -45.19 17.92
N ASP A 128 -10.44 -44.15 18.25
CA ASP A 128 -11.71 -44.24 18.95
C ASP A 128 -12.84 -43.61 18.14
N ALA A 129 -14.03 -44.25 18.16
CA ALA A 129 -15.20 -43.79 17.40
C ALA A 129 -15.72 -42.41 17.87
N GLY A 130 -15.54 -42.07 19.15
CA GLY A 130 -15.96 -40.79 19.70
C GLY A 130 -15.05 -39.61 19.35
N PHE A 131 -13.91 -39.85 18.70
CA PHE A 131 -12.98 -38.76 18.34
C PHE A 131 -13.60 -37.77 17.34
N GLY A 132 -14.38 -38.25 16.37
CA GLY A 132 -15.09 -37.39 15.43
C GLY A 132 -16.04 -36.42 16.14
N GLU A 133 -16.80 -36.90 17.14
CA GLU A 133 -17.66 -36.05 17.98
C GLU A 133 -16.85 -35.01 18.78
N GLN A 134 -15.70 -35.40 19.33
CA GLN A 134 -14.79 -34.46 20.03
C GLN A 134 -14.31 -33.35 19.10
N LEU A 135 -13.93 -33.67 17.86
CA LEU A 135 -13.52 -32.66 16.87
C LEU A 135 -14.67 -31.73 16.49
N LEU A 136 -15.89 -32.26 16.33
CA LEU A 136 -17.08 -31.45 16.05
C LEU A 136 -17.36 -30.44 17.16
N THR A 137 -17.25 -30.85 18.44
CA THR A 137 -17.40 -29.93 19.57
C THR A 137 -16.37 -28.80 19.55
N LEU A 138 -15.11 -29.11 19.18
CA LEU A 138 -14.03 -28.11 19.12
C LEU A 138 -14.12 -27.18 17.90
N ILE A 139 -14.83 -27.58 16.84
CA ILE A 139 -14.97 -26.78 15.61
C ILE A 139 -15.80 -25.53 15.81
N GLU A 140 -16.78 -25.55 16.72
CA GLU A 140 -17.63 -24.38 17.00
C GLU A 140 -16.78 -23.18 17.46
N ASP A 141 -15.71 -23.46 18.22
CA ASP A 141 -14.75 -22.47 18.68
C ASP A 141 -13.47 -22.44 17.83
N ALA A 142 -13.40 -23.08 16.66
CA ALA A 142 -12.20 -23.03 15.82
C ALA A 142 -12.04 -21.64 15.14
N PRO A 143 -10.79 -21.17 14.90
CA PRO A 143 -10.54 -19.91 14.19
C PRO A 143 -10.78 -20.06 12.68
N ILE A 144 -12.06 -20.23 12.31
CA ILE A 144 -12.56 -20.27 10.94
C ILE A 144 -13.37 -19.00 10.70
N GLY A 145 -12.91 -18.10 9.85
CA GLY A 145 -13.53 -16.77 9.69
C GLY A 145 -12.83 -15.88 8.66
N THR A 146 -13.18 -14.60 8.66
CA THR A 146 -12.39 -13.58 7.96
C THR A 146 -11.17 -13.18 8.78
N ILE A 147 -10.19 -12.53 8.14
CA ILE A 147 -9.01 -11.97 8.81
C ILE A 147 -9.44 -11.04 9.95
N ASP A 148 -10.39 -10.12 9.69
CA ASP A 148 -10.82 -9.17 10.70
C ASP A 148 -11.53 -9.85 11.89
N SER A 149 -12.33 -10.89 11.64
CA SER A 149 -12.94 -11.68 12.71
C SER A 149 -11.90 -12.40 13.57
N PHE A 150 -10.83 -12.89 12.94
CA PHE A 150 -9.71 -13.53 13.62
C PHE A 150 -8.89 -12.53 14.45
N LEU A 151 -8.55 -11.37 13.89
CA LEU A 151 -7.84 -10.31 14.61
C LEU A 151 -8.66 -9.78 15.79
N ASN A 152 -9.98 -9.61 15.63
CA ASN A 152 -10.84 -9.20 16.73
C ASN A 152 -10.86 -10.26 17.84
N ARG A 153 -10.96 -11.55 17.48
CA ARG A 153 -10.87 -12.66 18.44
C ARG A 153 -9.52 -12.71 19.15
N LEU A 154 -8.45 -12.38 18.44
CA LEU A 154 -7.08 -12.34 18.97
C LEU A 154 -6.91 -11.23 20.00
N VAL A 155 -7.43 -10.02 19.71
CA VAL A 155 -7.29 -8.82 20.51
C VAL A 155 -8.24 -8.80 21.71
N SER A 156 -9.45 -9.34 21.56
CA SER A 156 -10.54 -9.24 22.55
C SER A 156 -10.13 -9.57 24.00
N PRO A 157 -9.38 -10.66 24.29
CA PRO A 157 -8.95 -10.98 25.66
C PRO A 157 -7.97 -9.98 26.28
N TYR A 158 -7.32 -9.14 25.45
CA TYR A 158 -6.22 -8.27 25.86
C TYR A 158 -6.54 -6.77 25.75
N ARG A 159 -7.78 -6.39 25.35
CA ARG A 159 -8.17 -4.98 25.15
C ARG A 159 -7.81 -4.07 26.32
N GLY A 160 -8.09 -4.51 27.55
CA GLY A 160 -7.78 -3.73 28.76
C GLY A 160 -6.28 -3.48 28.95
N HIS A 161 -5.41 -4.40 28.51
CA HIS A 161 -3.95 -4.22 28.55
C HIS A 161 -3.42 -3.37 27.39
N LEU A 162 -4.13 -3.35 26.26
CA LEU A 162 -3.78 -2.55 25.08
C LEU A 162 -4.26 -1.09 25.20
N GLY A 163 -4.87 -0.70 26.33
CA GLY A 163 -5.33 0.67 26.57
C GLY A 163 -6.69 1.00 25.98
N ASP A 164 -7.41 0.01 25.42
CA ASP A 164 -8.79 0.18 24.94
C ASP A 164 -9.78 -0.14 26.06
N ALA A 165 -10.14 0.89 26.83
CA ALA A 165 -10.91 0.72 28.05
C ALA A 165 -12.43 0.65 27.84
N LEU A 166 -12.98 1.02 26.67
CA LEU A 166 -14.41 1.36 26.60
C LEU A 166 -15.17 0.97 25.32
N SER A 167 -14.52 0.47 24.26
CA SER A 167 -15.29 0.12 23.06
C SER A 167 -16.08 -1.19 23.21
N ARG A 168 -17.42 -1.10 23.10
CA ARG A 168 -18.34 -2.24 23.23
C ARG A 168 -19.01 -2.64 21.91
N GLU A 169 -19.10 -1.72 20.95
CA GLU A 169 -19.86 -1.94 19.71
C GLU A 169 -19.04 -1.62 18.44
N ASN A 170 -19.18 -2.50 17.44
CA ASN A 170 -18.70 -2.23 16.09
C ASN A 170 -19.52 -1.10 15.47
N VAL A 171 -18.86 -0.06 14.98
CA VAL A 171 -19.53 1.01 14.25
C VAL A 171 -20.11 0.47 12.93
N SER A 172 -21.34 0.83 12.62
CA SER A 172 -21.94 0.57 11.30
C SER A 172 -21.28 1.44 10.23
N ASP A 173 -21.37 1.05 8.95
CA ASP A 173 -20.83 1.87 7.85
C ASP A 173 -21.44 3.28 7.81
N ALA A 174 -22.74 3.40 8.08
CA ALA A 174 -23.40 4.70 8.20
C ALA A 174 -22.89 5.51 9.40
N GLY A 175 -22.67 4.85 10.55
CA GLY A 175 -22.07 5.48 11.72
C GLY A 175 -20.64 5.97 11.46
N ARG A 176 -19.84 5.16 10.75
CA ARG A 176 -18.47 5.51 10.34
C ARG A 176 -18.45 6.78 9.50
N ALA A 177 -19.33 6.85 8.48
CA ALA A 177 -19.43 8.04 7.63
C ALA A 177 -19.78 9.31 8.43
N LEU A 178 -20.69 9.21 9.40
CA LEU A 178 -21.06 10.33 10.27
C LEU A 178 -19.90 10.77 11.20
N LEU A 179 -19.14 9.82 11.74
CA LEU A 179 -17.95 10.11 12.55
C LEU A 179 -16.86 10.80 11.73
N VAL A 180 -16.61 10.33 10.51
CA VAL A 180 -15.63 10.95 9.59
C VAL A 180 -16.03 12.38 9.26
N GLU A 181 -17.29 12.63 8.89
CA GLU A 181 -17.77 14.00 8.65
C GLU A 181 -17.68 14.88 9.90
N SER A 182 -17.98 14.32 11.08
CA SER A 182 -17.87 15.05 12.35
C SER A 182 -16.41 15.42 12.65
N ALA A 183 -15.47 14.49 12.47
CA ALA A 183 -14.05 14.72 12.68
C ALA A 183 -13.48 15.77 11.71
N LEU A 184 -13.84 15.69 10.42
CA LEU A 184 -13.45 16.72 9.43
C LEU A 184 -14.00 18.09 9.80
N ASN A 185 -15.27 18.18 10.18
CA ASN A 185 -15.88 19.45 10.59
C ASN A 185 -15.21 20.03 11.84
N THR A 186 -14.85 19.19 12.81
CA THR A 186 -14.09 19.61 13.99
C THR A 186 -12.72 20.16 13.58
N LEU A 187 -11.95 19.42 12.79
CA LEU A 187 -10.63 19.83 12.32
C LEU A 187 -10.64 21.22 11.65
N TRP A 188 -11.63 21.49 10.79
CA TRP A 188 -11.77 22.79 10.09
C TRP A 188 -12.26 23.94 10.98
N ARG A 189 -12.83 23.64 12.14
CA ARG A 189 -13.33 24.64 13.11
C ARG A 189 -12.29 25.02 14.16
N LEU A 190 -11.26 24.20 14.36
CA LEU A 190 -10.24 24.46 15.36
C LEU A 190 -9.53 25.82 15.11
N PRO A 191 -9.32 26.64 16.13
CA PRO A 191 -8.61 27.91 15.97
C PRO A 191 -7.10 27.66 15.77
N SER A 192 -6.46 28.44 14.89
CA SER A 192 -5.00 28.37 14.67
C SER A 192 -4.18 29.22 15.66
N SER A 193 -4.85 29.96 16.55
CA SER A 193 -4.17 30.87 17.48
C SER A 193 -3.43 30.10 18.57
N MET A 194 -2.16 30.44 18.81
CA MET A 194 -1.32 29.84 19.86
C MET A 194 -1.98 29.83 21.24
N SER A 195 -2.74 30.88 21.58
CA SER A 195 -3.46 30.99 22.86
C SER A 195 -4.59 29.97 23.05
N LYS A 196 -4.98 29.25 21.99
CA LYS A 196 -6.08 28.27 21.98
C LYS A 196 -5.63 26.87 21.54
N ILE A 197 -4.33 26.58 21.53
CA ILE A 197 -3.82 25.22 21.23
C ILE A 197 -4.44 24.17 22.15
N GLY A 198 -4.73 24.52 23.42
CA GLY A 198 -5.40 23.62 24.36
C GLY A 198 -6.74 23.09 23.82
N GLU A 199 -7.55 23.93 23.16
CA GLU A 199 -8.82 23.49 22.55
C GLU A 199 -8.59 22.43 21.44
N ALA A 200 -7.47 22.53 20.71
CA ALA A 200 -7.11 21.58 19.67
C ALA A 200 -6.64 20.23 20.26
N VAL A 201 -5.87 20.27 21.34
CA VAL A 201 -5.46 19.07 22.08
C VAL A 201 -6.66 18.37 22.71
N ASP A 202 -7.57 19.13 23.33
CA ASP A 202 -8.82 18.60 23.90
C ASP A 202 -9.72 17.95 22.84
N ALA A 203 -9.71 18.49 21.62
CA ALA A 203 -10.43 17.91 20.49
C ALA A 203 -9.79 16.62 19.94
N GLY A 204 -8.55 16.31 20.33
CA GLY A 204 -7.84 15.08 19.98
C GLY A 204 -6.55 15.25 19.19
N LEU A 205 -6.06 16.47 18.95
CA LEU A 205 -4.74 16.64 18.32
C LEU A 205 -3.63 16.21 19.29
N PRO A 206 -2.58 15.52 18.83
CA PRO A 206 -1.40 15.25 19.64
C PRO A 206 -0.74 16.55 20.10
N SER A 207 -0.50 16.69 21.40
CA SER A 207 -0.01 17.93 22.02
C SER A 207 1.28 18.47 21.40
N HIS A 208 2.23 17.59 21.09
CA HIS A 208 3.53 17.94 20.53
C HIS A 208 3.47 18.35 19.03
N MET A 209 2.41 17.96 18.29
CA MET A 209 2.24 18.29 16.87
C MET A 209 1.09 19.26 16.60
N ALA A 210 0.35 19.69 17.63
CA ALA A 210 -0.88 20.45 17.44
C ALA A 210 -0.67 21.74 16.64
N SER A 211 0.46 22.43 16.86
CA SER A 211 0.82 23.63 16.08
C SER A 211 1.04 23.29 14.60
N ASP A 212 1.92 22.32 14.33
CA ASP A 212 2.30 21.93 12.97
C ASP A 212 1.10 21.45 12.15
N ILE A 213 0.19 20.70 12.78
CA ILE A 213 -1.05 20.22 12.17
C ILE A 213 -1.97 21.39 11.78
N LEU A 214 -2.12 22.39 12.64
CA LEU A 214 -2.98 23.56 12.37
C LEU A 214 -2.39 24.43 11.26
N GLU A 215 -1.07 24.61 11.24
CA GLU A 215 -0.38 25.33 10.16
C GLU A 215 -0.48 24.59 8.82
N ALA A 216 -0.27 23.28 8.81
CA ALA A 216 -0.43 22.43 7.62
C ALA A 216 -1.86 22.48 7.08
N ARG A 217 -2.86 22.45 7.97
CA ARG A 217 -4.27 22.60 7.61
C ARG A 217 -4.55 23.93 6.92
N ASP A 218 -3.98 25.02 7.43
CA ASP A 218 -4.17 26.36 6.86
C ASP A 218 -3.46 26.50 5.50
N ARG A 219 -2.25 25.91 5.35
CA ARG A 219 -1.55 25.81 4.04
C ARG A 219 -2.36 25.03 3.02
N ILE A 220 -2.88 23.86 3.38
CA ILE A 220 -3.77 23.05 2.52
C ILE A 220 -5.01 23.85 2.10
N ALA A 221 -5.67 24.54 3.03
CA ALA A 221 -6.85 25.34 2.71
C ALA A 221 -6.53 26.42 1.66
N SER A 222 -5.35 27.03 1.73
CA SER A 222 -4.85 27.99 0.76
C SER A 222 -4.49 27.34 -0.59
N HIS A 223 -3.72 26.24 -0.58
CA HIS A 223 -3.28 25.55 -1.81
C HIS A 223 -4.45 25.00 -2.64
N TYR A 224 -5.48 24.41 -2.00
CA TYR A 224 -6.61 23.81 -2.69
C TYR A 224 -7.75 24.80 -3.01
N SER A 225 -7.49 26.11 -2.93
CA SER A 225 -8.49 27.16 -3.21
C SER A 225 -9.76 27.05 -2.35
N GLY A 226 -9.59 26.69 -1.07
CA GLY A 226 -10.65 26.70 -0.07
C GLY A 226 -10.95 25.35 0.60
N ARG A 227 -11.69 25.43 1.71
CA ARG A 227 -11.98 24.30 2.61
C ARG A 227 -12.74 23.16 1.94
N TRP A 228 -13.62 23.45 0.99
CA TRP A 228 -14.45 22.41 0.35
C TRP A 228 -13.61 21.47 -0.51
N THR A 229 -12.71 22.00 -1.35
CA THR A 229 -11.80 21.22 -2.19
C THR A 229 -10.79 20.46 -1.34
N ALA A 230 -10.19 21.14 -0.35
CA ALA A 230 -9.30 20.51 0.62
C ALA A 230 -9.98 19.33 1.36
N ALA A 231 -11.22 19.53 1.83
CA ALA A 231 -11.99 18.48 2.49
C ALA A 231 -12.28 17.29 1.56
N LYS A 232 -12.46 17.51 0.25
CA LYS A 232 -12.62 16.41 -0.71
C LYS A 232 -11.34 15.58 -0.85
N VAL A 233 -10.18 16.21 -0.89
CA VAL A 233 -8.88 15.53 -0.90
C VAL A 233 -8.68 14.73 0.39
N LEU A 234 -8.91 15.37 1.54
CA LEU A 234 -8.79 14.71 2.84
C LEU A 234 -9.78 13.54 3.02
N ARG A 235 -11.03 13.65 2.54
CA ARG A 235 -11.98 12.52 2.57
C ARG A 235 -11.45 11.29 1.84
N ASN A 236 -11.01 11.48 0.60
CA ASN A 236 -10.44 10.38 -0.21
C ASN A 236 -9.21 9.76 0.45
N LEU A 237 -8.44 10.57 1.18
CA LEU A 237 -7.26 10.16 1.91
C LEU A 237 -7.68 9.37 3.17
N VAL A 238 -8.68 9.84 3.92
CA VAL A 238 -9.27 9.12 5.07
C VAL A 238 -9.83 7.75 4.68
N ASP A 239 -10.54 7.65 3.56
CA ASP A 239 -11.07 6.38 3.05
C ASP A 239 -9.96 5.35 2.72
N LYS A 240 -8.72 5.83 2.59
CA LYS A 240 -7.52 5.02 2.32
C LYS A 240 -6.50 5.07 3.47
N SER A 241 -6.97 5.37 4.70
CA SER A 241 -6.18 5.48 5.94
C SER A 241 -5.10 4.42 6.10
N VAL A 242 -5.43 3.16 5.82
CA VAL A 242 -4.57 1.97 5.98
C VAL A 242 -3.35 2.02 5.06
N PHE A 243 -3.47 2.63 3.87
CA PHE A 243 -2.38 2.70 2.90
C PHE A 243 -1.45 3.88 3.15
N ILE A 244 -1.91 4.91 3.87
CA ILE A 244 -1.14 6.14 4.06
C ILE A 244 0.05 5.92 4.98
N GLU A 245 -0.15 5.22 6.09
CA GLU A 245 0.95 4.93 7.02
C GLU A 245 2.01 4.02 6.39
N GLU A 246 1.58 3.14 5.50
CA GLU A 246 2.50 2.30 4.73
C GLU A 246 3.26 3.11 3.69
N ALA A 247 2.54 3.92 2.90
CA ALA A 247 3.13 4.76 1.87
C ALA A 247 4.07 5.83 2.47
N SER A 248 3.68 6.44 3.59
CA SER A 248 4.50 7.46 4.27
C SER A 248 5.81 6.87 4.77
N ARG A 249 5.80 5.64 5.32
CA ARG A 249 7.04 4.97 5.78
C ARG A 249 8.06 4.79 4.66
N ASN A 250 7.62 4.50 3.44
CA ASN A 250 8.51 4.31 2.29
C ASN A 250 9.02 5.62 1.70
N LEU A 251 8.39 6.75 2.03
CA LEU A 251 8.70 8.07 1.48
C LEU A 251 9.39 9.01 2.48
N MET A 252 9.49 8.59 3.75
CA MET A 252 10.04 9.41 4.82
C MET A 252 11.47 8.99 5.20
N GLN A 253 12.31 9.98 5.49
CA GLN A 253 13.63 9.82 6.07
C GLN A 253 13.76 10.77 7.27
N ASN A 254 14.15 10.25 8.44
CA ASN A 254 14.23 11.02 9.69
C ASN A 254 12.92 11.79 10.03
N GLY A 255 11.77 11.17 9.79
CA GLY A 255 10.45 11.76 10.10
C GLY A 255 9.97 12.85 9.13
N ARG A 256 10.64 13.03 7.97
CA ARG A 256 10.24 13.99 6.93
C ARG A 256 10.18 13.34 5.56
N PHE A 257 9.34 13.83 4.67
CA PHE A 257 9.28 13.29 3.30
C PHE A 257 10.55 13.68 2.54
N SER A 258 11.01 12.78 1.67
CA SER A 258 12.22 13.01 0.88
C SER A 258 11.89 13.12 -0.60
N ALA A 259 12.36 14.20 -1.23
CA ALA A 259 12.27 14.39 -2.68
C ALA A 259 12.95 13.23 -3.44
N GLU A 260 14.07 12.73 -2.92
CA GLU A 260 14.80 11.61 -3.49
C GLU A 260 13.99 10.31 -3.42
N LEU A 261 13.37 10.01 -2.26
CA LEU A 261 12.53 8.81 -2.12
C LEU A 261 11.26 8.89 -2.98
N LEU A 262 10.65 10.08 -3.10
CA LEU A 262 9.51 10.31 -3.98
C LEU A 262 9.89 10.09 -5.45
N HIS A 263 11.03 10.63 -5.87
CA HIS A 263 11.57 10.40 -7.21
C HIS A 263 11.83 8.91 -7.47
N GLN A 264 12.53 8.22 -6.56
CA GLN A 264 12.78 6.78 -6.67
C GLN A 264 11.49 5.97 -6.75
N MET A 265 10.47 6.31 -5.96
CA MET A 265 9.17 5.65 -6.01
C MET A 265 8.50 5.81 -7.39
N ILE A 266 8.55 7.00 -7.97
CA ILE A 266 7.99 7.27 -9.31
C ILE A 266 8.71 6.43 -10.36
N ILE A 267 10.04 6.40 -10.35
CA ILE A 267 10.83 5.62 -11.32
C ILE A 267 10.62 4.11 -11.13
N SER A 268 10.49 3.62 -9.89
CA SER A 268 10.21 2.20 -9.62
C SER A 268 8.83 1.73 -10.12
N SER A 269 7.94 2.67 -10.46
CA SER A 269 6.58 2.38 -10.93
C SER A 269 6.50 2.12 -12.44
N ILE A 270 7.62 2.19 -13.16
CA ILE A 270 7.71 1.92 -14.60
C ILE A 270 9.02 1.21 -14.93
N GLU A 271 8.96 0.23 -15.83
CA GLU A 271 10.15 -0.51 -16.25
C GLU A 271 11.08 0.40 -17.09
N PRO A 272 12.37 0.54 -16.72
CA PRO A 272 13.32 1.37 -17.45
C PRO A 272 13.46 0.98 -18.94
N THR A 273 13.24 -0.30 -19.27
CA THR A 273 13.28 -0.80 -20.64
C THR A 273 12.15 -0.23 -21.50
N ASP A 274 10.96 -0.03 -20.93
CA ASP A 274 9.81 0.50 -21.64
C ASP A 274 10.02 1.97 -21.99
N ILE A 275 10.60 2.74 -21.06
CA ILE A 275 11.00 4.14 -21.28
C ILE A 275 12.02 4.20 -22.42
N ARG A 276 13.10 3.40 -22.32
CA ARG A 276 14.18 3.41 -23.29
C ARG A 276 13.71 3.06 -24.69
N GLN A 277 12.97 1.95 -24.85
CA GLN A 277 12.44 1.53 -26.15
C GLN A 277 11.52 2.59 -26.75
N HIS A 278 10.69 3.24 -25.93
CA HIS A 278 9.84 4.32 -26.40
C HIS A 278 10.64 5.56 -26.81
N ALA A 279 11.66 5.94 -26.02
CA ALA A 279 12.52 7.08 -26.33
C ALA A 279 13.33 6.87 -27.61
N GLU A 280 13.88 5.67 -27.84
CA GLU A 280 14.55 5.29 -29.10
C GLU A 280 13.60 5.37 -30.30
N LEU A 281 12.36 4.91 -30.15
CA LEU A 281 11.34 5.03 -31.21
C LEU A 281 11.06 6.50 -31.54
N ILE A 282 10.85 7.35 -30.52
CA ILE A 282 10.63 8.78 -30.72
C ILE A 282 11.86 9.44 -31.35
N GLN A 283 13.07 9.11 -30.89
CA GLN A 283 14.33 9.62 -31.43
C GLN A 283 14.46 9.30 -32.93
N SER A 284 14.15 8.07 -33.33
CA SER A 284 14.14 7.67 -34.74
C SER A 284 13.14 8.49 -35.58
N ILE A 285 11.94 8.73 -35.05
CA ILE A 285 10.91 9.52 -35.74
C ILE A 285 11.33 10.99 -35.89
N ILE A 286 11.82 11.62 -34.82
CA ILE A 286 12.25 13.03 -34.88
C ILE A 286 13.57 13.19 -35.67
N GLY A 287 14.46 12.21 -35.67
CA GLY A 287 15.65 12.20 -36.51
C GLY A 287 15.30 12.14 -38.00
N SER A 288 14.31 11.32 -38.36
CA SER A 288 13.75 11.28 -39.72
C SER A 288 13.15 12.64 -40.12
N PHE A 289 12.46 13.30 -39.19
CA PHE A 289 11.96 14.66 -39.40
C PHE A 289 13.08 15.68 -39.61
N CYS A 290 14.17 15.61 -38.83
CA CYS A 290 15.33 16.50 -39.01
C CYS A 290 15.99 16.31 -40.37
N ASN A 291 16.19 15.07 -40.81
CA ASN A 291 16.74 14.76 -42.12
C ASN A 291 15.83 15.28 -43.24
N LEU A 292 14.52 15.10 -43.12
CA LEU A 292 13.54 15.65 -44.07
C LEU A 292 13.65 17.17 -44.19
N VAL A 293 13.81 17.89 -43.09
CA VAL A 293 14.01 19.35 -43.10
C VAL A 293 15.33 19.72 -43.76
N LYS A 294 16.43 19.00 -43.46
CA LYS A 294 17.77 19.21 -44.04
C LYS A 294 17.77 18.99 -45.56
N ASP A 295 17.16 17.90 -46.02
CA ASP A 295 17.02 17.53 -47.44
C ASP A 295 16.20 18.56 -48.22
N ASN A 296 15.29 19.27 -47.54
CA ASN A 296 14.44 20.31 -48.12
C ASN A 296 14.82 21.73 -47.64
N SER A 297 16.06 21.92 -47.19
CA SER A 297 16.55 23.20 -46.63
C SER A 297 16.38 24.38 -47.58
N ALA A 298 16.54 24.19 -48.89
CA ALA A 298 16.36 25.25 -49.89
C ALA A 298 14.97 25.92 -49.86
N VAL A 299 13.94 25.22 -49.35
CA VAL A 299 12.57 25.75 -49.24
C VAL A 299 12.07 25.90 -47.80
N LEU A 300 12.64 25.17 -46.84
CA LEU A 300 12.24 25.21 -45.43
C LEU A 300 13.18 26.02 -44.54
N ALA A 301 14.45 26.17 -44.89
CA ALA A 301 15.48 26.79 -44.07
C ALA A 301 16.65 27.31 -44.95
N LEU A 302 16.36 28.22 -45.88
CA LEU A 302 17.31 28.67 -46.91
C LEU A 302 18.59 29.26 -46.31
N ASP A 303 18.44 30.04 -45.22
CA ASP A 303 19.54 30.67 -44.49
C ASP A 303 19.96 29.84 -43.25
N GLY A 304 19.55 28.58 -43.18
CA GLY A 304 19.55 27.78 -41.95
C GLY A 304 18.38 28.12 -41.03
N TRP A 305 18.34 27.51 -39.85
CA TRP A 305 17.38 27.84 -38.80
C TRP A 305 18.05 28.56 -37.63
N PRO A 306 17.33 29.45 -36.91
CA PRO A 306 17.85 30.15 -35.76
C PRO A 306 18.25 29.20 -34.62
N ALA A 307 19.29 29.57 -33.86
CA ALA A 307 19.78 28.80 -32.72
C ALA A 307 18.74 28.68 -31.60
N GLU A 308 17.91 29.70 -31.38
CA GLU A 308 16.79 29.68 -30.43
C GLU A 308 15.48 29.35 -31.16
N SER A 309 15.30 28.08 -31.53
CA SER A 309 14.10 27.64 -32.23
C SER A 309 13.72 26.20 -31.90
N ARG A 310 12.45 25.86 -32.09
CA ARG A 310 11.98 24.46 -31.93
C ARG A 310 12.71 23.50 -32.85
N MET A 311 13.06 23.93 -34.07
CA MET A 311 13.84 23.11 -34.99
C MET A 311 15.25 22.84 -34.45
N ALA A 312 15.94 23.85 -33.91
CA ALA A 312 17.24 23.66 -33.29
C ALA A 312 17.17 22.71 -32.08
N CYS A 313 16.13 22.85 -31.25
CA CYS A 313 15.88 21.94 -30.12
C CYS A 313 15.68 20.50 -30.57
N ILE A 314 14.81 20.25 -31.55
CA ILE A 314 14.56 18.89 -32.06
C ILE A 314 15.82 18.31 -32.70
N ASP A 315 16.62 19.12 -33.43
CA ASP A 315 17.87 18.65 -34.03
C ASP A 315 18.87 18.20 -32.96
N GLU A 316 19.02 18.99 -31.88
CA GLU A 316 19.86 18.64 -30.73
C GLU A 316 19.37 17.38 -30.01
N LEU A 317 18.07 17.30 -29.70
CA LEU A 317 17.46 16.12 -29.08
C LEU A 317 17.62 14.88 -29.95
N SER A 318 17.57 15.01 -31.28
CA SER A 318 17.73 13.88 -32.19
C SER A 318 19.15 13.30 -32.21
N ALA A 319 20.16 14.09 -31.82
CA ALA A 319 21.57 13.70 -31.93
C ALA A 319 22.03 12.78 -30.79
N SER A 320 21.42 12.88 -29.60
CA SER A 320 21.80 12.08 -28.43
C SER A 320 20.60 11.77 -27.54
N LEU A 321 20.57 10.54 -27.01
CA LEU A 321 19.59 10.10 -26.03
C LEU A 321 20.28 9.95 -24.65
N PRO A 322 19.70 10.45 -23.56
CA PRO A 322 20.25 10.25 -22.21
C PRO A 322 20.24 8.78 -21.78
N ASP A 323 21.18 8.39 -20.91
CA ASP A 323 21.25 7.03 -20.37
C ASP A 323 20.26 6.80 -19.21
N ASP A 324 20.08 7.82 -18.37
CA ASP A 324 19.25 7.76 -17.18
C ASP A 324 17.73 7.76 -17.54
N PRO A 325 16.90 6.91 -16.92
CA PRO A 325 15.48 6.83 -17.23
C PRO A 325 14.70 8.13 -16.95
N TRP A 326 15.03 8.87 -15.90
CA TRP A 326 14.38 10.15 -15.61
C TRP A 326 14.75 11.20 -16.66
N GLU A 327 16.03 11.29 -17.00
CA GLU A 327 16.50 12.18 -18.07
C GLU A 327 15.85 11.84 -19.43
N GLN A 328 15.58 10.57 -19.72
CA GLN A 328 14.81 10.14 -20.90
C GLN A 328 13.35 10.63 -20.86
N LEU A 329 12.69 10.61 -19.70
CA LEU A 329 11.33 11.15 -19.54
C LEU A 329 11.31 12.67 -19.74
N VAL A 330 12.31 13.39 -19.20
CA VAL A 330 12.48 14.84 -19.42
C VAL A 330 12.72 15.12 -20.91
N TRP A 331 13.61 14.36 -21.55
CA TRP A 331 13.90 14.43 -22.99
C TRP A 331 12.63 14.24 -23.82
N LEU A 332 11.83 13.21 -23.50
CA LEU A 332 10.53 12.95 -24.14
C LEU A 332 9.59 14.15 -23.97
N GLY A 333 9.55 14.75 -22.78
CA GLY A 333 8.79 15.97 -22.50
C GLY A 333 9.18 17.13 -23.41
N HIS A 334 10.47 17.37 -23.61
CA HIS A 334 10.96 18.40 -24.54
C HIS A 334 10.53 18.12 -25.99
N THR A 335 10.51 16.85 -26.43
CA THR A 335 9.99 16.51 -27.77
C THR A 335 8.50 16.87 -27.92
N LEU A 336 7.69 16.65 -26.87
CA LEU A 336 6.27 17.02 -26.86
C LEU A 336 6.09 18.54 -26.96
N GLU A 337 6.88 19.33 -26.23
CA GLU A 337 6.80 20.80 -26.27
C GLU A 337 7.24 21.39 -27.62
N CYS A 338 8.15 20.72 -28.33
CA CYS A 338 8.57 21.13 -29.66
C CYS A 338 7.56 20.76 -30.75
N THR A 339 6.75 19.73 -30.56
CA THR A 339 5.90 19.16 -31.62
C THR A 339 4.40 19.44 -31.43
N LEU A 340 3.98 19.87 -30.23
CA LEU A 340 2.60 20.22 -29.89
C LEU A 340 2.47 21.72 -29.60
N ASN A 341 1.27 22.28 -29.82
CA ASN A 341 0.96 23.60 -29.28
C ASN A 341 1.10 23.62 -27.75
N ARG A 342 1.39 24.78 -27.14
CA ARG A 342 1.45 24.96 -25.68
C ARG A 342 0.24 24.33 -24.99
N GLY A 343 0.50 23.47 -23.98
CA GLY A 343 -0.51 22.67 -23.26
C GLY A 343 -1.24 21.59 -24.08
N GLY A 344 -0.79 21.29 -25.30
CA GLY A 344 -1.36 20.24 -26.13
C GLY A 344 -1.23 18.85 -25.50
N TYR A 345 -0.16 18.61 -24.75
CA TYR A 345 0.08 17.34 -24.06
C TYR A 345 -0.92 17.07 -22.92
N LEU A 346 -1.55 18.10 -22.35
CA LEU A 346 -2.58 17.95 -21.31
C LEU A 346 -3.92 17.43 -21.85
N LYS A 347 -4.10 17.44 -23.18
CA LYS A 347 -5.34 16.96 -23.82
C LYS A 347 -5.35 15.43 -23.91
N THR A 348 -6.56 14.89 -24.05
CA THR A 348 -6.78 13.45 -24.29
C THR A 348 -6.25 13.00 -25.64
N THR A 349 -6.26 13.87 -26.65
CA THR A 349 -5.76 13.58 -27.99
C THR A 349 -4.60 14.51 -28.34
N LEU A 350 -3.46 13.91 -28.70
CA LEU A 350 -2.25 14.63 -29.07
C LEU A 350 -2.26 15.00 -30.56
N SER A 351 -2.07 16.28 -30.85
CA SER A 351 -2.11 16.84 -32.21
C SER A 351 -0.72 17.31 -32.65
N PHE A 352 0.13 16.35 -33.04
CA PHE A 352 1.50 16.58 -33.49
C PHE A 352 1.58 17.38 -34.80
N LEU A 353 2.55 18.29 -34.89
CA LEU A 353 2.83 19.14 -36.05
C LEU A 353 1.57 19.88 -36.54
N PRO A 354 0.98 20.75 -35.70
CA PRO A 354 -0.28 21.43 -36.02
C PRO A 354 -0.17 22.18 -37.35
N TYR A 355 -1.19 22.01 -38.20
CA TYR A 355 -1.22 22.55 -39.57
C TYR A 355 -0.06 22.08 -40.48
N ASN A 356 0.51 20.91 -40.21
CA ASN A 356 1.70 20.35 -40.87
C ASN A 356 2.93 21.25 -40.69
N ASN A 357 3.14 21.79 -39.51
CA ASN A 357 4.36 22.54 -39.20
C ASN A 357 4.72 22.40 -37.72
N LEU A 358 5.96 22.76 -37.37
CA LEU A 358 6.29 23.01 -35.97
C LEU A 358 5.43 24.17 -35.43
N PRO A 359 4.96 24.10 -34.18
CA PRO A 359 4.28 25.20 -33.52
C PRO A 359 5.11 26.48 -33.56
N SER A 360 4.43 27.63 -33.59
CA SER A 360 5.05 28.94 -33.53
C SER A 360 4.20 29.83 -32.64
N ASP A 361 4.73 30.12 -31.44
CA ASP A 361 4.15 30.98 -30.41
C ASP A 361 5.26 31.92 -29.92
N ASP A 362 5.43 32.10 -28.60
CA ASP A 362 6.58 32.84 -28.04
C ASP A 362 7.92 32.16 -28.36
N TRP A 363 7.90 30.87 -28.72
CA TRP A 363 9.04 30.12 -29.26
C TRP A 363 8.82 29.88 -30.76
N ILE A 364 9.78 30.29 -31.58
CA ILE A 364 9.63 30.21 -33.05
C ILE A 364 9.82 28.78 -33.57
N SER A 365 9.19 28.45 -34.69
CA SER A 365 9.33 27.14 -35.34
C SER A 365 10.77 26.85 -35.79
N GLY A 366 11.48 27.87 -36.27
CA GLY A 366 12.80 27.77 -36.88
C GLY A 366 12.80 27.38 -38.36
N ILE A 367 11.67 26.89 -38.88
CA ILE A 367 11.48 26.52 -40.30
C ILE A 367 10.33 27.30 -40.94
N GLY A 368 10.45 27.51 -42.25
CA GLY A 368 9.46 28.12 -43.13
C GLY A 368 8.16 27.32 -43.20
N LYS A 369 7.04 28.01 -43.45
CA LYS A 369 5.73 27.38 -43.56
C LYS A 369 5.61 26.61 -44.87
N ILE A 370 5.08 25.39 -44.84
CA ILE A 370 4.77 24.59 -46.05
C ILE A 370 3.86 25.37 -47.02
N SER A 371 2.96 26.21 -46.51
CA SER A 371 2.10 27.06 -47.35
C SER A 371 2.89 28.01 -48.26
N SER A 372 4.10 28.42 -47.86
CA SER A 372 4.97 29.35 -48.56
C SER A 372 5.81 28.71 -49.68
N ILE A 373 5.82 27.37 -49.79
CA ILE A 373 6.53 26.67 -50.87
C ILE A 373 5.80 26.93 -52.20
N LYS A 374 6.53 27.46 -53.19
CA LYS A 374 5.98 27.84 -54.51
C LYS A 374 5.82 26.64 -55.44
N ASP A 375 6.79 25.73 -55.45
CA ASP A 375 6.74 24.54 -56.30
C ASP A 375 5.68 23.56 -55.80
N ARG A 376 4.74 23.19 -56.67
CA ARG A 376 3.57 22.37 -56.29
C ARG A 376 3.97 20.95 -55.90
N THR A 377 4.88 20.34 -56.65
CA THR A 377 5.32 18.96 -56.42
C THR A 377 6.10 18.85 -55.11
N SER A 378 7.06 19.75 -54.88
CA SER A 378 7.82 19.82 -53.62
C SER A 378 6.90 20.10 -52.43
N LYS A 379 5.92 20.98 -52.58
CA LYS A 379 4.93 21.28 -51.54
C LYS A 379 4.07 20.07 -51.17
N GLU A 380 3.57 19.33 -52.17
CA GLU A 380 2.79 18.12 -51.96
C GLU A 380 3.64 17.03 -51.28
N HIS A 381 4.89 16.86 -51.70
CA HIS A 381 5.83 15.90 -51.12
C HIS A 381 6.18 16.23 -49.65
N VAL A 382 6.64 17.45 -49.36
CA VAL A 382 6.97 17.86 -47.98
C VAL A 382 5.74 17.73 -47.07
N LYS A 383 4.55 18.08 -47.58
CA LYS A 383 3.30 17.94 -46.84
C LYS A 383 2.96 16.47 -46.53
N SER A 384 3.16 15.54 -47.47
CA SER A 384 2.89 14.12 -47.21
C SER A 384 3.86 13.54 -46.19
N GLU A 385 5.14 13.89 -46.27
CA GLU A 385 6.16 13.43 -45.33
C GLU A 385 5.96 13.99 -43.92
N PHE A 386 5.66 15.30 -43.77
CA PHE A 386 5.32 15.89 -42.47
C PHE A 386 4.07 15.23 -41.86
N LYS A 387 3.09 14.89 -42.70
CA LYS A 387 1.91 14.16 -42.25
C LYS A 387 2.27 12.76 -41.78
N ALA A 388 3.13 12.04 -42.51
CA ALA A 388 3.60 10.72 -42.10
C ALA A 388 4.34 10.76 -40.74
N VAL A 389 5.20 11.76 -40.52
CA VAL A 389 5.84 11.99 -39.21
C VAL A 389 4.81 12.24 -38.12
N SER A 390 3.84 13.13 -38.36
CA SER A 390 2.75 13.42 -37.40
C SER A 390 1.96 12.16 -37.06
N ASP A 391 1.63 11.33 -38.04
CA ASP A 391 0.86 10.11 -37.85
C ASP A 391 1.68 9.01 -37.14
N ASN A 392 2.99 8.91 -37.40
CA ASN A 392 3.89 8.02 -36.67
C ASN A 392 4.04 8.42 -35.19
N LEU A 393 4.18 9.72 -34.90
CA LEU A 393 4.18 10.21 -33.51
C LEU A 393 2.86 9.87 -32.81
N LYS A 394 1.71 10.12 -33.45
CA LYS A 394 0.40 9.75 -32.89
C LYS A 394 0.33 8.25 -32.60
N ALA A 395 0.75 7.42 -33.55
CA ALA A 395 0.73 5.96 -33.38
C ALA A 395 1.58 5.53 -32.18
N ALA A 396 2.82 6.03 -32.09
CA ALA A 396 3.75 5.73 -31.00
C ALA A 396 3.15 6.06 -29.63
N TRP A 397 2.65 7.29 -29.45
CA TRP A 397 2.07 7.77 -28.19
C TRP A 397 0.69 7.20 -27.86
N SER A 398 -0.01 6.62 -28.85
CA SER A 398 -1.34 6.00 -28.66
C SER A 398 -1.29 4.51 -28.31
N SER A 399 -0.12 3.87 -28.43
CA SER A 399 0.07 2.46 -28.03
C SER A 399 -0.06 2.29 -26.52
N ASP A 400 -0.33 1.06 -26.05
CA ASP A 400 -0.50 0.79 -24.61
C ASP A 400 0.75 1.22 -23.81
N THR A 401 1.95 0.84 -24.28
CA THR A 401 3.23 1.28 -23.71
C THR A 401 3.43 2.79 -23.83
N GLY A 402 3.07 3.38 -24.98
CA GLY A 402 3.18 4.82 -25.20
C GLY A 402 2.29 5.64 -24.27
N GLN A 403 1.08 5.18 -23.96
CA GLN A 403 0.18 5.84 -23.01
C GLN A 403 0.72 5.77 -21.57
N LEU A 404 1.34 4.64 -21.20
CA LEU A 404 2.01 4.49 -19.92
C LEU A 404 3.21 5.46 -19.82
N VAL A 405 4.12 5.44 -20.79
CA VAL A 405 5.29 6.34 -20.83
C VAL A 405 4.85 7.81 -20.88
N LEU A 406 3.77 8.14 -21.59
CA LEU A 406 3.19 9.49 -21.62
C LEU A 406 2.74 9.96 -20.24
N HIS A 407 2.18 9.08 -19.42
CA HIS A 407 1.80 9.42 -18.05
C HIS A 407 3.03 9.88 -17.24
N PHE A 408 4.11 9.09 -17.26
CA PHE A 408 5.34 9.42 -16.54
C PHE A 408 6.09 10.62 -17.15
N THR A 409 6.05 10.77 -18.47
CA THR A 409 6.59 11.95 -19.17
C THR A 409 5.92 13.23 -18.68
N LYS A 410 4.58 13.22 -18.53
CA LYS A 410 3.84 14.37 -17.99
C LYS A 410 4.22 14.68 -16.55
N LEU A 411 4.43 13.66 -15.72
CA LEU A 411 4.89 13.85 -14.34
C LEU A 411 6.29 14.49 -14.31
N ALA A 412 7.23 13.98 -15.11
CA ALA A 412 8.56 14.57 -15.24
C ALA A 412 8.49 16.04 -15.67
N MET A 413 7.63 16.37 -16.63
CA MET A 413 7.41 17.77 -17.06
C MET A 413 6.86 18.71 -15.96
N PHE A 414 6.20 18.19 -14.92
CA PHE A 414 5.72 19.01 -13.81
C PHE A 414 6.73 19.11 -12.67
N LEU A 415 7.44 18.02 -12.40
CA LEU A 415 8.34 17.90 -11.26
C LEU A 415 9.75 18.42 -11.57
N ASP A 416 10.17 18.32 -12.83
CA ASP A 416 11.46 18.79 -13.33
C ASP A 416 11.35 20.19 -13.95
N SER A 417 12.34 21.04 -13.67
CA SER A 417 12.38 22.44 -14.13
C SER A 417 13.36 22.68 -15.27
N THR A 418 13.97 21.61 -15.80
CA THR A 418 14.95 21.67 -16.88
C THR A 418 14.32 22.22 -18.16
N ARG A 419 14.88 23.33 -18.65
CA ARG A 419 14.41 23.97 -19.88
C ARG A 419 14.78 23.12 -21.10
N PRO A 420 13.93 23.07 -22.14
CA PRO A 420 14.32 22.50 -23.41
C PRO A 420 15.58 23.18 -23.97
N PRO A 421 16.49 22.43 -24.62
CA PRO A 421 17.63 23.03 -25.31
C PRO A 421 17.14 23.99 -26.40
N ALA A 422 17.96 24.96 -26.80
CA ALA A 422 17.60 25.94 -27.84
C ALA A 422 16.27 26.71 -27.59
N SER A 423 15.81 26.78 -26.34
CA SER A 423 14.68 27.61 -25.93
C SER A 423 15.13 29.06 -25.69
N PRO A 424 14.33 30.07 -26.06
CA PRO A 424 14.66 31.47 -25.80
C PRO A 424 14.60 31.79 -24.31
N ASP A 425 15.25 32.86 -23.87
CA ASP A 425 15.22 33.33 -22.47
C ASP A 425 13.79 33.60 -21.95
N SER A 426 12.87 33.96 -22.86
CA SER A 426 11.46 34.22 -22.57
C SER A 426 10.62 32.94 -22.44
N TRP A 427 11.19 31.75 -22.70
CA TRP A 427 10.48 30.48 -22.63
C TRP A 427 9.93 30.23 -21.22
N ARG A 428 8.74 29.65 -21.18
CA ARG A 428 8.06 29.25 -19.95
C ARG A 428 7.36 27.90 -20.16
N PRO A 429 7.38 27.02 -19.15
CA PRO A 429 6.63 25.77 -19.20
C PRO A 429 5.13 26.07 -19.27
N THR A 430 4.34 25.10 -19.74
CA THR A 430 2.87 25.24 -19.75
C THR A 430 2.32 25.34 -18.33
N VAL A 431 2.89 24.59 -17.39
CA VAL A 431 2.54 24.65 -15.97
C VAL A 431 3.71 25.24 -15.22
N THR A 432 3.49 26.37 -14.55
CA THR A 432 4.52 27.08 -13.81
C THR A 432 4.56 26.56 -12.37
N PRO A 433 5.75 26.33 -11.77
CA PRO A 433 5.84 26.01 -10.36
C PRO A 433 5.13 27.04 -9.49
N LEU A 434 4.33 26.56 -8.54
CA LEU A 434 3.60 27.41 -7.60
C LEU A 434 4.60 28.16 -6.70
N PRO A 435 4.45 29.49 -6.51
CA PRO A 435 5.38 30.25 -5.68
C PRO A 435 5.26 29.82 -4.22
N ASN A 436 6.39 29.80 -3.51
CA ASN A 436 6.42 29.61 -2.06
C ASN A 436 7.20 30.78 -1.43
N PRO A 437 6.56 31.64 -0.59
CA PRO A 437 5.16 31.57 -0.14
C PRO A 437 4.16 31.92 -1.25
N LEU A 438 2.92 31.43 -1.10
CA LEU A 438 1.83 31.80 -1.99
C LEU A 438 1.59 33.32 -1.96
N PRO A 439 1.47 33.97 -3.13
CA PRO A 439 1.12 35.38 -3.18
C PRO A 439 -0.35 35.60 -2.82
N GLU A 440 -0.69 36.79 -2.28
CA GLU A 440 -2.08 37.15 -1.98
C GLU A 440 -2.98 37.16 -3.22
N ARG A 441 -2.39 37.38 -4.40
CA ARG A 441 -3.06 37.34 -5.71
C ARG A 441 -2.13 36.70 -6.73
N ILE A 442 -2.73 35.88 -7.58
CA ILE A 442 -2.08 35.31 -8.76
C ILE A 442 -2.63 36.04 -9.99
N ASP A 443 -1.75 36.49 -10.88
CA ASP A 443 -2.10 37.29 -12.05
C ASP A 443 -2.78 36.47 -13.17
N THR A 444 -2.64 35.14 -13.14
CA THR A 444 -3.17 34.18 -14.13
C THR A 444 -4.13 33.17 -13.49
N LYS A 445 -4.56 32.15 -14.25
CA LYS A 445 -5.55 31.17 -13.76
C LYS A 445 -4.84 30.13 -12.86
N PRO A 446 -5.44 29.70 -11.74
CA PRO A 446 -4.83 28.70 -10.85
C PRO A 446 -4.40 27.40 -11.55
N GLN A 447 -5.12 26.99 -12.60
CA GLN A 447 -4.81 25.80 -13.41
C GLN A 447 -3.49 25.88 -14.20
N ASP A 448 -2.89 27.07 -14.31
CA ASP A 448 -1.62 27.29 -14.99
C ASP A 448 -0.43 27.02 -14.05
N TYR A 449 -0.69 26.67 -12.78
CA TYR A 449 0.31 26.35 -11.76
C TYR A 449 0.26 24.90 -11.31
N GLY A 450 1.40 24.39 -10.86
CA GLY A 450 1.55 23.05 -10.31
C GLY A 450 2.66 23.00 -9.26
N PHE A 451 2.75 21.89 -8.54
CA PHE A 451 3.85 21.65 -7.62
C PHE A 451 5.06 21.13 -8.38
N ASN A 452 6.23 21.73 -8.13
CA ASN A 452 7.50 21.09 -8.44
C ASN A 452 7.78 19.98 -7.41
N LEU A 453 8.86 19.23 -7.57
CA LEU A 453 9.18 18.11 -6.68
C LEU A 453 9.23 18.51 -5.20
N ASP A 454 9.93 19.59 -4.85
CA ASP A 454 10.05 20.05 -3.45
C ASP A 454 8.72 20.54 -2.87
N ALA A 455 7.91 21.25 -3.66
CA ALA A 455 6.59 21.69 -3.21
C ALA A 455 5.61 20.52 -3.07
N GLU A 456 5.75 19.48 -3.90
CA GLU A 456 4.95 18.26 -3.76
C GLU A 456 5.32 17.51 -2.48
N VAL A 457 6.61 17.41 -2.15
CA VAL A 457 7.08 16.85 -0.87
C VAL A 457 6.47 17.62 0.31
N SER A 458 6.51 18.95 0.29
CA SER A 458 5.90 19.78 1.34
C SER A 458 4.37 19.61 1.39
N ASN A 459 3.71 19.45 0.25
CA ASN A 459 2.27 19.18 0.19
C ASN A 459 1.93 17.80 0.78
N LEU A 460 2.75 16.77 0.52
CA LEU A 460 2.59 15.45 1.12
C LEU A 460 2.81 15.48 2.64
N GLU A 461 3.79 16.25 3.13
CA GLU A 461 3.99 16.50 4.56
C GLU A 461 2.75 17.13 5.20
N ASP A 462 2.20 18.17 4.58
CA ASP A 462 1.00 18.83 5.09
C ASP A 462 -0.19 17.87 5.13
N LEU A 463 -0.38 17.08 4.06
CA LEU A 463 -1.46 16.08 3.99
C LEU A 463 -1.30 15.01 5.06
N TYR A 464 -0.06 14.57 5.31
CA TYR A 464 0.26 13.60 6.36
C TYR A 464 -0.02 14.15 7.76
N LEU A 465 0.44 15.36 8.08
CA LEU A 465 0.19 16.00 9.37
C LEU A 465 -1.31 16.19 9.62
N VAL A 466 -2.04 16.71 8.63
CA VAL A 466 -3.48 16.91 8.76
C VAL A 466 -4.22 15.59 8.92
N HIS A 467 -3.80 14.54 8.22
CA HIS A 467 -4.35 13.20 8.41
C HIS A 467 -4.10 12.66 9.83
N HIS A 468 -2.90 12.87 10.37
CA HIS A 468 -2.58 12.48 11.73
C HIS A 468 -3.44 13.22 12.77
N GLY A 469 -3.64 14.53 12.59
CA GLY A 469 -4.56 15.32 13.40
C GLY A 469 -6.01 14.85 13.30
N PHE A 470 -6.47 14.55 12.08
CA PHE A 470 -7.78 13.98 11.82
C PHE A 470 -7.98 12.64 12.57
N LYS A 471 -7.00 11.74 12.52
CA LYS A 471 -7.04 10.45 13.23
C LYS A 471 -7.19 10.63 14.74
N GLY A 472 -6.47 11.58 15.33
CA GLY A 472 -6.59 11.90 16.75
C GLY A 472 -7.99 12.40 17.13
N ILE A 473 -8.58 13.28 16.34
CA ILE A 473 -9.96 13.75 16.53
C ILE A 473 -10.96 12.60 16.38
N LEU A 474 -10.80 11.78 15.33
CA LEU A 474 -11.69 10.64 15.08
C LEU A 474 -11.64 9.64 16.24
N GLN A 475 -10.45 9.35 16.75
CA GLN A 475 -10.26 8.51 17.93
C GLN A 475 -10.99 9.07 19.15
N LYS A 476 -10.91 10.39 19.41
CA LYS A 476 -11.65 11.02 20.51
C LYS A 476 -13.17 10.93 20.36
N LEU A 477 -13.68 11.07 19.14
CA LEU A 477 -15.11 10.89 18.87
C LEU A 477 -15.55 9.45 19.08
N LYS A 478 -14.76 8.47 18.61
CA LYS A 478 -15.01 7.04 18.83
C LYS A 478 -15.00 6.66 20.31
N GLU A 479 -14.03 7.16 21.08
CA GLU A 479 -13.94 6.98 22.52
C GLU A 479 -15.19 7.52 23.25
N ARG A 480 -15.64 8.73 22.88
CA ARG A 480 -16.85 9.34 23.44
C ARG A 480 -18.10 8.53 23.14
N ASP A 481 -18.18 7.98 21.92
CA ASP A 481 -19.34 7.22 21.46
C ASP A 481 -19.24 5.72 21.79
N GLU A 482 -18.16 5.28 22.46
CA GLU A 482 -17.88 3.88 22.87
C GLU A 482 -17.86 2.86 21.71
N VAL A 483 -17.43 3.28 20.53
CA VAL A 483 -17.41 2.46 19.29
C VAL A 483 -16.01 2.26 18.72
N HIS A 484 -15.83 1.19 17.94
CA HIS A 484 -14.61 0.88 17.19
C HIS A 484 -14.91 0.39 15.77
N ASP A 485 -13.93 0.47 14.87
CA ASP A 485 -13.97 -0.15 13.54
C ASP A 485 -12.85 -1.18 13.33
N PHE A 486 -12.79 -1.74 12.11
CA PHE A 486 -11.80 -2.75 11.74
C PHE A 486 -10.35 -2.22 11.79
N ASP A 487 -10.14 -0.95 11.45
CA ASP A 487 -8.81 -0.34 11.48
C ASP A 487 -8.29 -0.27 12.92
N ASP A 488 -9.17 0.06 13.88
CA ASP A 488 -8.84 0.06 15.30
C ASP A 488 -8.40 -1.33 15.77
N ILE A 489 -9.10 -2.40 15.35
CA ILE A 489 -8.75 -3.79 15.68
C ILE A 489 -7.40 -4.19 15.07
N GLN A 490 -7.13 -3.80 13.82
CA GLN A 490 -5.84 -4.08 13.18
C GLN A 490 -4.69 -3.38 13.89
N ARG A 491 -4.87 -2.13 14.32
CA ARG A 491 -3.89 -1.40 15.14
C ARG A 491 -3.65 -2.10 16.48
N LEU A 492 -4.72 -2.47 17.20
CA LEU A 492 -4.60 -3.20 18.46
C LEU A 492 -3.91 -4.56 18.29
N ALA A 493 -4.15 -5.25 17.16
CA ALA A 493 -3.44 -6.46 16.82
C ALA A 493 -1.95 -6.19 16.55
N GLY A 494 -1.61 -5.08 15.90
CA GLY A 494 -0.22 -4.63 15.73
C GLY A 494 0.49 -4.41 17.07
N ASP A 495 -0.16 -3.69 17.98
CA ASP A 495 0.34 -3.44 19.34
C ASP A 495 0.50 -4.73 20.15
N LEU A 496 -0.45 -5.66 20.04
CA LEU A 496 -0.39 -6.98 20.70
C LEU A 496 0.74 -7.86 20.16
N LEU A 497 1.00 -7.79 18.86
CA LEU A 497 1.95 -8.64 18.16
C LEU A 497 3.36 -8.02 18.04
N LEU A 498 3.56 -6.85 18.65
CA LEU A 498 4.79 -6.06 18.55
C LEU A 498 5.20 -5.87 17.08
N ALA A 499 4.24 -5.54 16.22
CA ALA A 499 4.50 -5.19 14.82
C ALA A 499 5.04 -3.75 14.68
N ASN A 500 4.89 -2.96 15.75
CA ASN A 500 5.32 -1.58 15.94
C ASN A 500 5.44 -1.34 17.45
N CYS A 501 5.95 -0.17 17.86
CA CYS A 501 5.88 0.25 19.25
C CYS A 501 4.41 0.41 19.67
N PRO A 502 3.93 -0.30 20.72
CA PRO A 502 2.55 -0.19 21.16
C PRO A 502 2.18 1.24 21.55
N SER A 503 0.97 1.67 21.21
CA SER A 503 0.52 3.06 21.42
C SER A 503 0.57 3.47 22.89
N ALA A 504 0.20 2.55 23.79
CA ALA A 504 0.24 2.76 25.24
C ALA A 504 1.67 2.94 25.78
N CYS A 505 2.69 2.42 25.09
CA CYS A 505 4.09 2.48 25.51
C CYS A 505 4.76 3.81 25.13
N ARG A 506 4.26 4.52 24.11
CA ARG A 506 4.91 5.73 23.56
C ARG A 506 5.02 6.88 24.55
N SER A 507 4.21 6.90 25.60
CA SER A 507 4.25 7.93 26.63
C SER A 507 5.38 7.74 27.65
N PHE A 508 5.98 6.54 27.73
CA PHE A 508 6.97 6.24 28.76
C PHE A 508 8.19 5.43 28.27
N TYR A 509 8.16 4.88 27.06
CA TYR A 509 9.35 4.29 26.43
C TYR A 509 10.26 5.40 25.87
N PRO A 510 11.59 5.30 26.03
CA PRO A 510 12.55 6.17 25.33
C PRO A 510 12.36 6.16 23.81
N GLU A 511 12.51 7.32 23.15
CA GLU A 511 12.32 7.49 21.70
C GLU A 511 13.17 6.49 20.89
N SER A 512 14.44 6.28 21.27
CA SER A 512 15.32 5.31 20.60
C SER A 512 14.79 3.88 20.63
N MET A 513 14.04 3.50 21.66
CA MET A 513 13.39 2.19 21.73
C MET A 513 12.11 2.15 20.88
N GLN A 514 11.36 3.25 20.81
CA GLN A 514 10.17 3.34 19.97
C GLN A 514 10.55 3.19 18.49
N ASP A 515 11.59 3.89 18.05
CA ASP A 515 12.10 3.84 16.68
C ASP A 515 12.55 2.43 16.30
N LEU A 516 13.26 1.74 17.20
CA LEU A 516 13.67 0.35 16.97
C LEU A 516 12.48 -0.61 16.89
N LEU A 517 11.46 -0.43 17.72
CA LEU A 517 10.25 -1.26 17.62
C LEU A 517 9.44 -0.96 16.35
N ASP A 518 9.50 0.28 15.84
CA ASP A 518 8.84 0.68 14.60
C ASP A 518 9.61 0.26 13.34
N SER A 519 10.91 -0.06 13.47
CA SER A 519 11.80 -0.44 12.35
C SER A 519 11.69 -1.91 11.92
N ILE A 520 10.49 -2.48 11.92
CA ILE A 520 10.28 -3.86 11.47
C ILE A 520 10.69 -4.01 9.99
N SER A 521 11.43 -5.09 9.69
CA SER A 521 11.93 -5.34 8.33
C SER A 521 10.85 -5.89 7.39
N ASN A 522 11.20 -6.05 6.12
CA ASN A 522 10.40 -6.79 5.12
C ASN A 522 10.22 -8.28 5.46
N SER A 523 10.88 -8.79 6.50
CA SER A 523 10.70 -10.13 7.06
C SER A 523 9.96 -10.05 8.41
N PRO A 524 8.66 -9.72 8.42
CA PRO A 524 7.93 -9.41 9.64
C PRO A 524 7.85 -10.59 10.62
N TRP A 525 8.06 -11.83 10.18
CA TRP A 525 8.13 -13.01 11.07
C TRP A 525 9.37 -13.03 11.99
N THR A 526 10.38 -12.19 11.74
CA THR A 526 11.59 -12.10 12.57
C THR A 526 11.37 -11.24 13.82
N ASP A 527 12.11 -11.50 14.90
CA ASP A 527 12.04 -10.72 16.15
C ASP A 527 13.26 -9.79 16.33
N ASP A 528 13.98 -9.50 15.23
CA ASP A 528 15.24 -8.76 15.25
C ASP A 528 15.07 -7.37 15.88
N HIS A 529 14.00 -6.66 15.52
CA HIS A 529 13.69 -5.34 16.07
C HIS A 529 13.41 -5.38 17.58
N ILE A 530 12.77 -6.44 18.08
CA ILE A 530 12.53 -6.65 19.52
C ILE A 530 13.86 -6.92 20.24
N HIS A 531 14.72 -7.75 19.66
CA HIS A 531 16.03 -8.06 20.23
C HIS A 531 16.94 -6.82 20.26
N MET A 532 16.98 -6.05 19.18
CA MET A 532 17.68 -4.76 19.13
C MET A 532 17.14 -3.79 20.19
N THR A 533 15.83 -3.76 20.40
CA THR A 533 15.21 -2.93 21.45
C THR A 533 15.65 -3.37 22.85
N PHE A 534 15.76 -4.67 23.12
CA PHE A 534 16.30 -5.15 24.40
C PHE A 534 17.77 -4.78 24.60
N ASP A 535 18.57 -4.76 23.54
CA ASP A 535 19.97 -4.37 23.61
C ASP A 535 20.13 -2.86 23.81
N GLU A 536 19.28 -2.05 23.18
CA GLU A 536 19.19 -0.62 23.44
C GLU A 536 18.78 -0.35 24.89
N LEU A 537 17.79 -1.07 25.41
CA LEU A 537 17.38 -0.95 26.81
C LEU A 537 18.54 -1.30 27.76
N LYS A 538 19.33 -2.35 27.48
CA LYS A 538 20.53 -2.66 28.27
C LYS A 538 21.55 -1.51 28.25
N ARG A 539 21.72 -0.85 27.09
CA ARG A 539 22.61 0.32 26.95
C ARG A 539 22.12 1.49 27.80
N LEU A 540 20.82 1.76 27.80
CA LEU A 540 20.20 2.81 28.62
C LEU A 540 20.30 2.50 30.12
N GLU A 541 20.10 1.24 30.53
CA GLU A 541 20.27 0.82 31.94
C GLU A 541 21.71 0.97 32.41
N ALA A 542 22.69 0.69 31.55
CA ALA A 542 24.11 0.90 31.86
C ALA A 542 24.48 2.39 31.94
N ASN A 543 23.73 3.27 31.27
CA ASN A 543 23.99 4.70 31.26
C ASN A 543 22.68 5.53 31.28
N PRO A 544 21.98 5.61 32.44
CA PRO A 544 20.63 6.15 32.54
C PRO A 544 20.48 7.60 32.09
N ASN A 545 21.56 8.39 32.10
CA ASN A 545 21.56 9.77 31.62
C ASN A 545 21.11 9.90 30.14
N LEU A 546 21.23 8.83 29.36
CA LEU A 546 20.82 8.79 27.95
C LEU A 546 19.31 8.56 27.76
N ALA A 547 18.60 8.12 28.81
CA ALA A 547 17.17 7.79 28.76
C ALA A 547 16.25 9.00 29.03
N GLY A 548 16.82 10.18 29.32
CA GLY A 548 16.04 11.39 29.59
C GLY A 548 15.06 11.21 30.75
N GLU A 549 13.80 11.55 30.51
CA GLU A 549 12.72 11.44 31.51
C GLU A 549 12.42 9.99 31.95
N ALA A 550 12.73 9.00 31.11
CA ALA A 550 12.49 7.58 31.40
C ALA A 550 13.57 6.93 32.29
N ALA A 551 14.61 7.66 32.68
CA ALA A 551 15.75 7.12 33.43
C ALA A 551 15.36 6.46 34.77
N SER A 552 14.31 6.95 35.44
CA SER A 552 13.79 6.38 36.70
C SER A 552 13.05 5.06 36.51
N ASP A 553 12.54 4.79 35.31
CA ASP A 553 11.53 3.75 35.05
C ASP A 553 12.05 2.61 34.16
N LEU A 554 13.35 2.60 33.82
CA LEU A 554 13.97 1.60 32.94
C LEU A 554 13.69 0.15 33.39
N GLY A 555 13.69 -0.12 34.70
CA GLY A 555 13.36 -1.46 35.22
C GLY A 555 11.88 -1.84 35.01
N ALA A 556 10.96 -0.88 35.10
CA ALA A 556 9.54 -1.11 34.81
C ALA A 556 9.33 -1.33 33.29
N ILE A 557 10.02 -0.55 32.46
CA ILE A 557 10.03 -0.69 31.00
C ILE A 557 10.54 -2.07 30.59
N ARG A 558 11.61 -2.58 31.20
CA ARG A 558 12.12 -3.94 30.96
C ARG A 558 11.06 -5.00 31.25
N ASN A 559 10.38 -4.88 32.38
CA ASN A 559 9.35 -5.84 32.78
C ASN A 559 8.15 -5.82 31.82
N ASP A 560 7.71 -4.64 31.40
CA ASP A 560 6.63 -4.49 30.43
C ASP A 560 7.00 -5.08 29.06
N LEU A 561 8.17 -4.75 28.51
CA LEU A 561 8.62 -5.28 27.22
C LEU A 561 8.79 -6.81 27.27
N GLN A 562 9.35 -7.33 28.36
CA GLN A 562 9.50 -8.78 28.57
C GLN A 562 8.14 -9.48 28.63
N TYR A 563 7.18 -8.92 29.36
CA TYR A 563 5.83 -9.45 29.45
C TYR A 563 5.16 -9.51 28.06
N ARG A 564 5.23 -8.42 27.29
CA ARG A 564 4.66 -8.35 25.94
C ARG A 564 5.30 -9.35 24.98
N PHE A 565 6.62 -9.52 25.08
CA PHE A 565 7.32 -10.50 24.24
C PHE A 565 6.96 -11.94 24.60
N GLU A 566 6.83 -12.27 25.89
CA GLU A 566 6.36 -13.59 26.32
C GLU A 566 4.88 -13.83 25.94
N LEU A 567 4.05 -12.79 25.99
CA LEU A 567 2.68 -12.85 25.53
C LEU A 567 2.60 -13.17 24.02
N LEU A 568 3.39 -12.48 23.19
CA LEU A 568 3.51 -12.78 21.76
C LEU A 568 3.92 -14.24 21.52
N LYS A 569 4.93 -14.74 22.24
CA LYS A 569 5.34 -16.15 22.14
C LYS A 569 4.21 -17.10 22.54
N SER A 570 3.47 -16.80 23.60
CA SER A 570 2.32 -17.60 24.04
C SER A 570 1.24 -17.66 22.96
N ILE A 571 0.94 -16.52 22.33
CA ILE A 571 -0.01 -16.42 21.22
C ILE A 571 0.44 -17.28 20.03
N ARG A 572 1.70 -17.18 19.60
CA ARG A 572 2.25 -18.00 18.50
C ARG A 572 2.11 -19.50 18.76
N ARG A 573 2.35 -19.95 20.00
CA ARG A 573 2.23 -21.37 20.36
C ARG A 573 0.81 -21.91 20.19
N ARG A 574 -0.21 -21.05 20.31
CA ARG A 574 -1.62 -21.42 20.17
C ARG A 574 -1.97 -21.77 18.72
N TYR A 575 -1.41 -21.07 17.74
CA TYR A 575 -1.76 -21.21 16.32
C TYR A 575 -0.61 -21.83 15.55
N ARG A 576 -0.80 -23.05 15.04
CA ARG A 576 0.30 -23.89 14.54
C ARG A 576 0.24 -24.14 13.04
N ALA A 577 -0.90 -23.86 12.42
CA ALA A 577 -1.07 -23.92 10.98
C ALA A 577 -2.02 -22.81 10.52
N PHE A 578 -1.67 -22.16 9.41
CA PHE A 578 -2.48 -21.12 8.78
C PHE A 578 -2.82 -21.55 7.35
N ILE A 579 -4.10 -21.45 7.00
CA ILE A 579 -4.60 -21.66 5.66
C ILE A 579 -5.45 -20.44 5.29
N ILE A 580 -5.08 -19.79 4.20
CA ILE A 580 -5.67 -18.52 3.77
C ILE A 580 -6.24 -18.75 2.37
N ASP A 581 -7.57 -18.66 2.27
CA ASP A 581 -8.26 -18.64 0.99
C ASP A 581 -8.31 -17.21 0.45
N GLU A 582 -8.21 -17.06 -0.88
CA GLU A 582 -8.12 -15.77 -1.58
C GLU A 582 -6.99 -14.87 -1.05
N ALA A 583 -5.82 -15.48 -0.82
CA ALA A 583 -4.63 -14.83 -0.29
C ALA A 583 -4.18 -13.56 -1.06
N GLN A 584 -4.50 -13.48 -2.37
CA GLN A 584 -4.21 -12.34 -3.22
C GLN A 584 -5.01 -11.07 -2.88
N ASP A 585 -6.15 -11.20 -2.18
CA ASP A 585 -7.04 -10.09 -1.85
C ASP A 585 -6.70 -9.43 -0.50
N ASN A 586 -5.66 -9.91 0.19
CA ASN A 586 -5.25 -9.40 1.49
C ASN A 586 -4.41 -8.13 1.38
N SER A 587 -4.60 -7.20 2.32
CA SER A 587 -3.77 -5.99 2.39
C SER A 587 -2.34 -6.30 2.89
N PRO A 588 -1.33 -5.47 2.54
CA PRO A 588 0.03 -5.63 3.08
C PRO A 588 0.08 -5.61 4.61
N LEU A 589 -0.77 -4.80 5.26
CA LEU A 589 -0.88 -4.75 6.72
C LEU A 589 -1.40 -6.07 7.29
N GLN A 590 -2.46 -6.63 6.71
CA GLN A 590 -2.98 -7.94 7.13
C GLN A 590 -1.91 -9.03 6.98
N TRP A 591 -1.16 -9.04 5.88
CA TRP A 591 -0.03 -9.95 5.70
C TRP A 591 1.04 -9.78 6.78
N ARG A 592 1.42 -8.54 7.10
CA ARG A 592 2.39 -8.25 8.15
C ARG A 592 1.93 -8.77 9.52
N LEU A 593 0.68 -8.51 9.89
CA LEU A 593 0.11 -8.95 11.16
C LEU A 593 0.01 -10.48 11.24
N LEU A 594 -0.46 -11.15 10.18
CA LEU A 594 -0.52 -12.61 10.13
C LEU A 594 0.87 -13.24 10.18
N ALA A 595 1.86 -12.63 9.51
CA ALA A 595 3.24 -13.11 9.52
C ALA A 595 3.91 -13.00 10.90
N ARG A 596 3.47 -12.08 11.77
CA ARG A 596 3.91 -12.06 13.18
C ARG A 596 3.49 -13.30 13.96
N LEU A 597 2.53 -14.08 13.48
CA LEU A 597 2.02 -15.28 14.15
C LEU A 597 2.69 -16.59 13.71
N TRP A 598 3.58 -16.54 12.72
CA TRP A 598 4.20 -17.72 12.11
C TRP A 598 5.35 -18.33 12.92
#